data_AF-A0A392RZ86-F1
#
_entry.id   AF-A0A392RZ86-F1
#
_cell.length_a   1.000
_cell.length_b   1.000
_cell.length_c   1.000
_cell.angle_alpha   90.00
_cell.angle_beta   90.00
_cell.angle_gamma   90.00
#
_symmetry.space_group_name_H-M   'P 1'
#
loop_
_entity.id
_entity.type
_entity.pdbx_description
1 polymer ?
#
loop_
_entity_poly.entity_id
_entity_poly.type
_entity_poly.pdbx_seq_one_letter_code
_entity_poly.pdbx_strand_id
1 'polypeptide(L)'
;MDWLSYHYVILDYARKLAFFPEPGVARYMSANRLVVTMRNGEPEIISLSSIEVTPGILVEEVRVVQQFQDVFPSEIPGFLPIREVEFFIDLHPGTGPISESPYRMAP
;
A
#
# COMPACT_ATOMS: atom_id res chain seq x y z
N MET A 1 7.06 -12.03 -23.11
CA MET A 1 6.89 -10.58 -22.93
C MET A 1 6.00 -10.09 -24.05
N ASP A 2 4.88 -9.46 -23.72
CA ASP A 2 4.01 -8.82 -24.71
C ASP A 2 4.56 -7.44 -25.09
N TRP A 3 4.12 -6.94 -26.24
CA TRP A 3 4.57 -5.66 -26.80
C TRP A 3 4.34 -4.49 -25.83
N LEU A 4 3.24 -4.51 -25.07
CA LEU A 4 2.88 -3.48 -24.10
C LEU A 4 3.91 -3.39 -22.96
N SER A 5 4.31 -4.54 -22.40
CA SER A 5 5.33 -4.58 -21.36
C SER A 5 6.71 -4.17 -21.89
N TYR A 6 7.04 -4.51 -23.15
CA TYR A 6 8.31 -4.10 -23.77
C TYR A 6 8.43 -2.58 -23.91
N HIS A 7 7.31 -1.91 -24.18
CA HIS A 7 7.24 -0.46 -24.34
C HIS A 7 6.78 0.30 -23.09
N TYR A 8 6.67 -0.38 -21.94
CA TYR A 8 6.21 0.22 -20.67
C TYR A 8 4.90 1.02 -20.79
N VAL A 9 3.95 0.50 -21.58
CA VAL A 9 2.66 1.15 -21.82
C VAL A 9 1.79 1.06 -20.56
N ILE A 10 1.24 2.19 -20.13
CA ILE A 10 0.31 2.25 -18.98
C ILE A 10 -1.12 2.32 -19.51
N LEU A 11 -1.97 1.40 -19.08
CA LEU A 11 -3.39 1.36 -19.43
C LEU A 11 -4.24 1.86 -18.26
N ASP A 12 -5.03 2.90 -18.49
CA ASP A 12 -6.10 3.32 -17.60
C ASP A 12 -7.43 2.80 -18.16
N TYR A 13 -7.87 1.65 -17.64
CA TYR A 13 -9.09 0.99 -18.09
C TYR A 13 -10.35 1.83 -17.80
N ALA A 14 -10.40 2.53 -16.66
CA ALA A 14 -11.57 3.31 -16.26
C ALA A 14 -11.80 4.49 -17.21
N ARG A 15 -10.72 5.12 -17.68
CA ARG A 15 -10.78 6.25 -18.61
C ARG A 15 -10.63 5.85 -20.09
N LYS A 16 -10.37 4.57 -20.37
CA LYS A 16 -10.07 4.05 -21.72
C LYS A 16 -8.88 4.79 -22.38
N LEU A 17 -7.82 5.02 -21.62
CA LEU A 17 -6.61 5.72 -22.07
C LEU A 17 -5.39 4.80 -22.05
N ALA A 18 -4.45 5.06 -22.97
CA ALA A 18 -3.15 4.41 -23.03
C ALA A 18 -2.05 5.47 -23.05
N PHE A 19 -1.06 5.34 -22.17
CA PHE A 19 0.05 6.28 -22.03
C PHE A 19 1.36 5.63 -22.46
N PHE A 20 2.12 6.36 -23.28
CA PHE A 20 3.43 5.96 -23.81
C PHE A 20 4.51 6.85 -23.19
N PRO A 21 5.06 6.49 -22.02
CA PRO A 21 6.07 7.30 -21.34
C PRO A 21 7.38 7.31 -22.11
N GLU A 22 8.14 8.40 -22.01
CA GLU A 22 9.49 8.45 -22.55
C GLU A 22 10.39 7.37 -21.90
N PRO A 23 11.33 6.76 -22.65
CA PRO A 23 12.10 5.59 -22.19
C PRO A 23 12.85 5.80 -20.86
N GLY A 24 13.21 7.04 -20.53
CA GLY A 24 13.88 7.40 -19.28
C GLY A 24 12.96 7.38 -18.05
N VAL A 25 11.68 7.72 -18.23
CA VAL A 25 10.67 7.80 -17.15
C VAL A 25 10.18 6.40 -16.78
N ALA A 26 9.95 5.55 -17.79
CA ALA A 26 9.47 4.18 -17.66
C ALA A 26 10.30 3.30 -16.69
N ARG A 27 11.61 3.51 -16.64
CA ARG A 27 12.55 2.68 -15.86
C ARG A 27 12.51 2.93 -14.35
N TYR A 28 11.95 4.08 -13.92
CA TYR A 28 11.73 4.40 -12.50
C TYR A 28 10.35 3.97 -11.99
N MET A 29 9.45 3.51 -12.88
CA MET A 29 8.04 3.31 -12.58
C MET A 29 7.68 1.92 -12.02
N SER A 30 8.61 0.95 -11.99
CA SER A 30 8.29 -0.43 -11.57
C SER A 30 8.08 -0.60 -10.06
N ALA A 31 8.33 0.45 -9.25
CA ALA A 31 8.25 0.38 -7.79
C ALA A 31 7.15 1.27 -7.17
N ASN A 32 6.56 2.20 -7.94
CA ASN A 32 5.67 3.22 -7.39
C ASN A 32 4.28 3.14 -8.02
N ARG A 33 3.23 3.20 -7.19
CA ARG A 33 1.86 3.41 -7.66
C ARG A 33 1.77 4.81 -8.27
N LEU A 34 1.32 4.89 -9.52
CA LEU A 34 1.16 6.14 -10.28
C LEU A 34 -0.29 6.60 -10.22
N VAL A 35 -0.48 7.91 -10.13
CA VAL A 35 -1.79 8.53 -10.34
C VAL A 35 -1.70 9.38 -11.59
N VAL A 36 -2.56 9.10 -12.56
CA VAL A 36 -2.73 9.96 -13.72
C VAL A 36 -3.84 10.95 -13.42
N THR A 37 -3.52 12.24 -13.38
CA THR A 37 -4.48 13.33 -13.24
C THR A 37 -4.58 14.09 -14.56
N MET A 38 -5.63 14.89 -14.73
CA MET A 38 -5.78 15.78 -15.87
C MET A 38 -5.62 17.21 -15.37
N ARG A 39 -4.66 17.96 -15.92
CA ARG A 39 -4.46 19.38 -15.59
C ARG A 39 -4.50 20.19 -16.87
N ASN A 40 -5.44 21.14 -16.95
CA ASN A 40 -5.66 21.98 -18.14
C ASN A 40 -5.93 21.21 -19.45
N GLY A 41 -6.45 19.98 -19.35
CA GLY A 41 -6.71 19.13 -20.51
C GLY A 41 -5.55 18.21 -20.91
N GLU A 42 -4.39 18.36 -20.29
CA GLU A 42 -3.24 17.48 -20.52
C GLU A 42 -3.10 16.43 -19.40
N PRO A 43 -2.71 15.19 -19.73
CA PRO A 43 -2.48 14.15 -18.74
C PRO A 43 -1.17 14.42 -17.97
N GLU A 44 -1.28 14.54 -16.65
CA GLU A 44 -0.15 14.71 -15.73
C GLU A 44 0.03 13.39 -14.97
N ILE A 45 1.21 12.78 -15.11
CA ILE A 45 1.54 11.52 -14.45
C ILE A 45 2.34 11.86 -13.19
N ILE A 46 1.76 11.57 -12.02
CA ILE A 46 2.38 11.87 -10.73
C ILE A 46 2.77 10.56 -10.05
N SER A 47 4.03 10.46 -9.60
CA SER A 47 4.47 9.38 -8.72
C SER A 47 3.93 9.62 -7.31
N LEU A 48 3.28 8.63 -6.70
CA LEU A 48 2.84 8.78 -5.29
C LEU A 48 4.03 9.01 -4.34
N SER A 49 5.24 8.58 -4.71
CA SER A 49 6.46 8.86 -3.93
C SER A 49 6.94 10.31 -4.04
N SER A 50 6.51 11.05 -5.07
CA SER A 50 6.85 12.46 -5.28
C SER A 50 5.71 13.40 -4.89
N ILE A 51 4.55 12.86 -4.50
CA ILE A 51 3.58 13.63 -3.75
C ILE A 51 4.21 13.85 -2.38
N GLU A 52 4.70 15.07 -2.15
CA GLU A 52 4.97 15.51 -0.80
C GLU A 52 3.69 15.27 0.00
N VAL A 53 3.75 14.34 0.96
CA VAL A 53 2.71 14.26 1.99
C VAL A 53 2.84 15.57 2.74
N THR A 54 2.07 16.57 2.31
CA THR A 54 2.00 17.84 3.01
C THR A 54 1.62 17.48 4.44
N PRO A 55 2.48 17.78 5.44
CA PRO A 55 2.23 17.40 6.83
C PRO A 55 1.01 18.13 7.43
N GLY A 56 0.30 18.93 6.62
CA GLY A 56 -0.91 19.64 6.98
C GLY A 56 -2.22 18.86 6.77
N ILE A 57 -2.20 17.67 6.13
CA ILE A 57 -3.38 16.81 6.16
C ILE A 57 -3.28 15.96 7.43
N LEU A 58 -3.95 16.44 8.47
CA LEU A 58 -4.23 15.64 9.66
C LEU A 58 -4.94 14.36 9.18
N VAL A 59 -4.52 13.19 9.67
CA VAL A 59 -5.12 11.90 9.29
C VAL A 59 -6.62 11.91 9.59
N GLU A 60 -7.01 12.69 10.60
CA GLU A 60 -8.35 13.04 11.03
C GLU A 60 -9.19 13.80 9.98
N GLU A 61 -8.57 14.41 8.96
CA GLU A 61 -9.26 15.10 7.85
C GLU A 61 -9.59 14.16 6.68
N VAL A 62 -9.06 12.95 6.68
CA VAL A 62 -9.38 11.94 5.68
C VAL A 62 -10.82 11.49 5.90
N ARG A 63 -11.71 11.69 4.90
CA ARG A 63 -13.14 11.33 5.00
C ARG A 63 -13.41 9.91 5.51
N VAL A 64 -12.57 8.95 5.11
CA VAL A 64 -12.68 7.56 5.57
C VAL A 64 -12.36 7.44 7.07
N VAL A 65 -11.34 8.16 7.56
CA VAL A 65 -10.99 8.17 8.99
C VAL A 65 -12.10 8.83 9.81
N GLN A 66 -12.69 9.93 9.31
CA GLN A 66 -13.86 10.57 9.95
C GLN A 66 -15.07 9.64 10.03
N GLN A 67 -15.28 8.82 9.01
CA GLN A 67 -16.38 7.87 8.95
C GLN A 67 -16.17 6.66 9.88
N PHE A 68 -14.92 6.31 10.20
CA PHE A 68 -14.55 5.10 10.95
C PHE A 68 -13.54 5.39 12.08
N GLN A 69 -13.79 6.43 12.90
CA GLN A 69 -12.88 6.84 13.97
C GLN A 69 -12.64 5.75 15.03
N ASP A 70 -13.60 4.85 15.21
CA ASP A 70 -13.54 3.68 16.10
C ASP A 70 -12.55 2.61 15.60
N VAL A 71 -12.32 2.53 14.29
CA VAL A 71 -11.36 1.60 13.65
C VAL A 71 -9.96 2.20 13.60
N PHE A 72 -9.84 3.53 13.63
CA PHE A 72 -8.57 4.26 13.58
C PHE A 72 -8.31 5.07 14.87
N PRO A 73 -8.21 4.42 16.05
CA PRO A 73 -7.89 5.12 17.27
C PRO A 73 -6.43 5.61 17.25
N SER A 74 -6.16 6.73 17.93
CA SER A 74 -4.81 7.29 18.07
C SER A 74 -3.84 6.35 18.79
N GLU A 75 -4.37 5.45 19.63
CA GLU A 75 -3.64 4.40 20.33
C GLU A 75 -4.31 3.05 20.08
N ILE A 76 -3.50 2.00 19.89
CA ILE A 76 -4.03 0.64 19.71
C ILE A 76 -4.56 0.15 21.06
N PRO A 77 -5.85 -0.25 21.17
CA PRO A 77 -6.36 -0.85 22.39
C PRO A 77 -5.58 -2.15 22.66
N GLY A 78 -4.89 -2.20 23.80
CA GLY A 78 -3.88 -3.22 24.08
C GLY A 78 -4.38 -4.67 24.13
N PHE A 79 -5.70 -4.88 24.25
CA PHE A 79 -6.31 -6.19 24.18
C PHE A 79 -7.03 -6.38 22.85
N LEU A 80 -6.73 -7.50 22.19
CA LEU A 80 -7.56 -7.97 21.10
C LEU A 80 -9.01 -8.11 21.60
N PRO A 81 -10.01 -7.59 20.89
CA PRO A 81 -11.40 -7.78 21.26
C PRO A 81 -11.69 -9.28 21.36
N ILE A 82 -12.62 -9.66 22.25
CA ILE A 82 -13.11 -11.04 22.36
C ILE A 82 -13.60 -11.45 20.98
N ARG A 83 -12.88 -12.38 20.36
CA ARG A 83 -13.24 -12.87 19.04
C ARG A 83 -14.34 -13.92 19.21
N GLU A 84 -15.39 -13.82 18.42
CA GLU A 84 -16.48 -14.82 18.41
C GLU A 84 -16.01 -16.18 17.85
N VAL A 85 -14.83 -16.22 17.22
CA VAL A 85 -14.26 -17.39 16.56
C VAL A 85 -12.90 -17.70 17.17
N GLU A 86 -12.69 -18.97 17.51
CA GLU A 86 -11.39 -19.51 17.91
C GLU A 86 -10.49 -19.68 16.69
N PHE A 87 -9.22 -19.28 16.83
CA PHE A 87 -8.22 -19.41 15.77
C PHE A 87 -7.44 -20.70 15.98
N PHE A 88 -7.42 -21.55 14.96
CA PHE A 88 -6.61 -22.76 14.94
C PHE A 88 -5.38 -22.52 14.05
N ILE A 89 -4.23 -22.99 14.51
CA ILE A 89 -3.01 -23.02 13.71
C ILE A 89 -2.80 -24.47 13.29
N ASP A 90 -3.06 -24.75 12.02
CA ASP A 90 -2.82 -26.06 11.45
C ASP A 90 -1.31 -26.27 11.26
N LEU A 91 -0.80 -27.34 11.85
CA LEU A 91 0.60 -27.73 11.72
C LEU A 91 0.72 -28.87 10.70
N HIS A 92 1.83 -28.88 9.98
CA HIS A 92 2.17 -30.05 9.16
C HIS A 92 2.34 -31.27 10.08
N PRO A 93 1.85 -32.47 9.71
CA PRO A 93 2.16 -33.70 10.42
C PRO A 93 3.66 -33.83 10.70
N GLY A 94 4.03 -34.06 11.96
CA GLY A 94 5.42 -34.17 12.41
C GLY A 94 6.05 -32.88 12.95
N THR A 95 5.36 -31.72 12.88
CA THR A 95 5.82 -30.50 13.55
C THR A 95 5.72 -30.64 15.07
N GLY A 96 6.86 -30.54 15.77
CA GLY A 96 6.93 -30.49 17.22
C GLY A 96 7.11 -29.06 17.77
N PRO A 97 7.03 -28.87 19.09
CA PRO A 97 7.31 -27.58 19.72
C PRO A 97 8.75 -27.11 19.46
N ILE A 98 8.92 -25.81 19.24
CA ILE A 98 10.24 -25.16 19.14
C ILE A 98 10.60 -24.60 20.52
N SER A 99 11.83 -24.81 20.96
CA SER A 99 12.35 -24.32 22.24
C SER A 99 13.72 -23.69 22.05
N GLU A 100 13.75 -22.37 21.87
CA GLU A 100 14.99 -21.59 21.73
C GLU A 100 15.23 -20.74 22.98
N SER A 101 16.50 -20.54 23.35
CA SER A 101 16.84 -19.66 24.47
C SER A 101 16.55 -18.19 24.11
N PRO A 102 16.01 -17.37 25.03
CA PRO A 102 15.81 -15.94 24.77
C PRO A 102 17.11 -15.24 24.39
N TYR A 103 17.01 -14.27 23.48
CA TYR A 103 18.15 -13.42 23.16
C TYR A 103 18.59 -12.60 24.39
N ARG A 104 19.90 -12.38 24.55
CA ARG A 104 20.42 -11.55 25.64
C ARG A 104 20.14 -10.08 25.34
N MET A 105 19.27 -9.45 26.13
CA MET A 105 19.06 -8.00 26.12
C MET A 105 20.18 -7.31 26.92
N ALA A 106 20.62 -6.13 26.48
CA ALA A 106 21.52 -5.30 27.27
C ALA A 106 20.77 -4.72 28.49
N PRO A 107 21.47 -4.45 29.62
CA PRO A 107 20.89 -3.77 30.79
C PRO A 107 20.49 -2.31 30.48
#